data_AF-A0A524DW71-F1
#
_entry.id   AF-A0A524DW71-F1
#
_cell.length_a   1.000
_cell.length_b   1.000
_cell.length_c   1.000
_cell.angle_alpha   90.00
_cell.angle_beta   90.00
_cell.angle_gamma   90.00
#
_symmetry.space_group_name_H-M   'P 1'
#
loop_
_entity.id
_entity.type
_entity.pdbx_description
1 polymer ?
#
loop_
_entity_poly.entity_id
_entity_poly.type
_entity_poly.pdbx_seq_one_letter_code
_entity_poly.pdbx_strand_id
1 'polypeptide(L)'
;MEILLRSTCFISIAIEQMQDRITNFPFPEYNLVGITYFFELSHKTVQQGEMASITLLIDEKLSVFVNRNIENLKENLRVLSRDLNKNPSSHPQILSKYNRSLVEMVNSYKSVQIIASPLSPTEQANIDCVLLSYFHSKIGPIPFICYPDILEDPQKNQISRELEFDVSTGFFTRSYPDFISLHHYFELPSDFARGKVEMCLISFVFQKFPTKDQITDITFQCTQYLNKLLEKPQISLAFYRKGYQLLPDQNELITEMFNFLTQWIRDLYEKVSKTT
;
A
#
# COMPACT_ATOMS: atom_id res chain seq x y z
N MET A 1 -15.87 21.87 -6.04
CA MET A 1 -15.79 20.42 -5.85
C MET A 1 -17.14 19.99 -5.32
N GLU A 2 -17.92 19.34 -6.18
CA GLU A 2 -19.28 18.89 -5.84
C GLU A 2 -19.17 17.44 -5.38
N ILE A 3 -19.40 17.17 -4.09
CA ILE A 3 -19.45 15.80 -3.57
C ILE A 3 -20.87 15.31 -3.83
N LEU A 4 -21.03 14.49 -4.85
CA LEU A 4 -22.31 13.87 -5.19
C LEU A 4 -22.53 12.64 -4.30
N LEU A 5 -23.27 12.80 -3.19
CA LEU A 5 -23.74 11.67 -2.40
C LEU A 5 -24.91 11.00 -3.12
N ARG A 6 -24.66 9.86 -3.76
CA ARG A 6 -25.70 8.96 -4.25
C ARG A 6 -25.81 7.76 -3.31
N SER A 7 -27.01 7.53 -2.78
CA SER A 7 -27.33 6.31 -2.04
C SER A 7 -27.56 5.19 -3.05
N THR A 8 -26.57 4.35 -3.28
CA THR A 8 -26.71 3.12 -4.07
C THR A 8 -26.91 1.95 -3.11
N CYS A 9 -28.02 1.22 -3.27
CA CYS A 9 -28.28 0.01 -2.52
C CYS A 9 -27.61 -1.17 -3.24
N PHE A 10 -26.65 -1.83 -2.60
CA PHE A 10 -26.10 -3.10 -3.09
C PHE A 10 -26.86 -4.25 -2.45
N ILE A 11 -27.41 -5.15 -3.26
CA ILE A 11 -27.93 -6.43 -2.79
C ILE A 11 -26.73 -7.34 -2.62
N SER A 12 -26.39 -7.66 -1.38
CA SER A 12 -25.34 -8.63 -1.07
C SER A 12 -25.96 -9.94 -0.63
N ILE A 13 -25.58 -11.03 -1.28
CA ILE A 13 -26.01 -12.40 -0.93
C ILE A 13 -24.93 -12.98 0.00
N ALA A 14 -25.32 -13.31 1.25
CA ALA A 14 -24.52 -14.00 2.26
C ALA A 14 -23.23 -13.28 2.72
N ILE A 15 -23.35 -12.18 3.48
CA ILE A 15 -22.22 -11.62 4.23
C ILE A 15 -22.61 -11.39 5.70
N GLU A 16 -22.50 -12.44 6.51
CA GLU A 16 -22.77 -12.38 7.96
C GLU A 16 -21.64 -11.66 8.75
N GLN A 17 -20.60 -11.13 8.09
CA GLN A 17 -19.40 -10.59 8.77
C GLN A 17 -18.93 -9.20 8.30
N MET A 18 -19.77 -8.43 7.62
CA MET A 18 -19.38 -7.14 7.04
C MET A 18 -19.60 -5.92 7.95
N GLN A 19 -20.22 -6.11 9.12
CA GLN A 19 -20.47 -5.01 10.06
C GLN A 19 -19.17 -4.32 10.44
N ASP A 20 -19.18 -2.98 10.38
CA ASP A 20 -18.03 -2.15 10.75
C ASP A 20 -16.77 -2.42 9.90
N ARG A 21 -16.95 -2.90 8.67
CA ARG A 21 -15.87 -3.03 7.68
C ARG A 21 -15.93 -1.92 6.65
N ILE A 22 -14.75 -1.54 6.18
CA ILE A 22 -14.56 -0.64 5.05
C ILE A 22 -14.02 -1.45 3.88
N THR A 23 -14.59 -1.26 2.70
CA THR A 23 -14.06 -1.82 1.44
C THR A 23 -13.75 -0.71 0.45
N ASN A 24 -12.67 -0.88 -0.31
CA ASN A 24 -12.27 0.04 -1.37
C ASN A 24 -12.63 -0.57 -2.74
N PHE A 25 -13.44 0.14 -3.53
CA PHE A 25 -13.80 -0.23 -4.89
C PHE A 25 -13.25 0.80 -5.87
N PRO A 26 -12.33 0.44 -6.77
CA PRO A 26 -11.81 1.37 -7.77
C PRO A 26 -12.86 1.61 -8.87
N PHE A 27 -12.94 2.86 -9.35
CA PHE A 27 -13.71 3.27 -10.52
C PHE A 27 -12.78 3.99 -11.52
N PRO A 28 -11.93 3.23 -12.25
CA PRO A 28 -10.83 3.81 -13.04
C PRO A 28 -11.31 4.77 -14.14
N GLU A 29 -12.44 4.45 -14.78
CA GLU A 29 -13.03 5.28 -15.84
C GLU A 29 -13.36 6.72 -15.39
N TYR A 30 -13.52 6.92 -14.08
CA TYR A 30 -13.87 8.20 -13.47
C TYR A 30 -12.74 8.81 -12.63
N ASN A 31 -11.58 8.15 -12.54
CA ASN A 31 -10.51 8.49 -11.58
C ASN A 31 -11.04 8.61 -10.14
N LEU A 32 -11.90 7.68 -9.72
CA LEU A 32 -12.51 7.65 -8.40
C LEU A 32 -12.19 6.34 -7.66
N VAL A 33 -12.16 6.42 -6.34
CA VAL A 33 -12.18 5.28 -5.42
C VAL A 33 -13.43 5.39 -4.56
N GLY A 34 -14.25 4.35 -4.55
CA GLY A 34 -15.38 4.19 -3.65
C GLY A 34 -14.94 3.56 -2.34
N ILE A 35 -15.17 4.23 -1.23
CA ILE A 35 -14.96 3.70 0.11
C ILE A 35 -16.32 3.40 0.72
N THR A 36 -16.61 2.12 0.89
CA THR A 36 -17.92 1.65 1.35
C THR A 36 -17.82 1.14 2.77
N TYR A 37 -18.63 1.71 3.66
CA TYR A 37 -18.78 1.31 5.06
C TYR A 37 -20.12 0.64 5.28
N PHE A 38 -20.12 -0.54 5.90
CA PHE A 38 -21.31 -1.36 6.12
C PHE A 38 -21.78 -1.32 7.57
N PHE A 39 -23.09 -1.20 7.79
CA PHE A 39 -23.69 -1.14 9.11
C PHE A 39 -25.07 -1.81 9.16
N GLU A 40 -25.47 -2.29 10.33
CA GLU A 40 -26.78 -2.91 10.55
C GLU A 40 -27.87 -1.86 10.87
N LEU A 41 -29.07 -2.08 10.34
CA LEU A 41 -30.25 -1.27 10.66
C LEU A 41 -30.95 -1.79 11.92
N SER A 42 -31.16 -0.92 12.90
CA SER A 42 -31.64 -1.29 14.24
C SER A 42 -33.15 -1.62 14.34
N HIS A 43 -33.92 -1.41 13.27
CA HIS A 43 -35.39 -1.27 13.36
C HIS A 43 -36.22 -2.48 12.89
N LYS A 44 -35.62 -3.65 12.65
CA LYS A 44 -36.39 -4.83 12.22
C LYS A 44 -36.16 -6.07 13.07
N THR A 45 -37.27 -6.74 13.38
CA THR A 45 -37.37 -7.90 14.25
C THR A 45 -36.67 -9.13 13.68
N VAL A 46 -35.50 -9.43 14.26
CA VAL A 46 -34.91 -10.74 14.66
C VAL A 46 -34.68 -11.84 13.60
N GLN A 47 -35.27 -11.85 12.40
CA GLN A 47 -35.05 -13.00 11.50
C GLN A 47 -34.03 -12.79 10.36
N GLN A 48 -33.76 -11.57 9.91
CA GLN A 48 -32.67 -11.28 8.97
C GLN A 48 -32.14 -9.86 9.23
N GLY A 49 -30.86 -9.73 9.57
CA GLY A 49 -30.23 -8.41 9.74
C GLY A 49 -30.18 -7.68 8.39
N GLU A 50 -30.92 -6.58 8.27
CA GLU A 50 -30.80 -5.71 7.10
C GLU A 50 -29.51 -4.88 7.21
N MET A 51 -28.59 -5.11 6.27
CA MET A 51 -27.35 -4.37 6.15
C MET A 51 -27.58 -3.15 5.24
N ALA A 52 -27.11 -1.99 5.70
CA ALA A 52 -27.01 -0.78 4.92
C ALA A 52 -25.54 -0.43 4.67
N SER A 53 -25.28 0.46 3.71
CA SER A 53 -23.93 0.92 3.44
C SER A 53 -23.88 2.42 3.16
N ILE A 54 -22.74 3.02 3.46
CA ILE A 54 -22.38 4.41 3.12
C ILE A 54 -21.20 4.32 2.16
N THR A 55 -21.37 4.78 0.92
CA THR A 55 -20.27 4.82 -0.05
C THR A 55 -19.82 6.25 -0.28
N LEU A 56 -18.54 6.50 -0.06
CA LEU A 56 -17.87 7.76 -0.36
C LEU A 56 -17.12 7.62 -1.68
N LEU A 57 -17.48 8.41 -2.68
CA LEU A 57 -16.73 8.50 -3.93
C LEU A 57 -15.68 9.60 -3.77
N ILE A 58 -14.41 9.20 -3.83
CA ILE A 58 -13.27 10.06 -3.56
C ILE A 58 -12.40 10.09 -4.81
N ASP A 59 -11.90 11.28 -5.17
CA ASP A 59 -10.89 11.42 -6.23
C ASP A 59 -9.70 10.51 -5.92
N GLU A 60 -9.25 9.73 -6.90
CA GLU A 60 -8.13 8.80 -6.73
C GLU A 60 -6.89 9.48 -6.17
N LYS A 61 -6.65 10.77 -6.49
CA LYS A 61 -5.54 11.57 -5.94
C LYS A 61 -5.63 11.80 -4.43
N LEU A 62 -6.83 11.68 -3.85
CA LEU A 62 -7.10 11.81 -2.42
C LEU A 62 -7.14 10.45 -1.71
N SER A 63 -7.06 9.32 -2.43
CA SER A 63 -7.15 7.98 -1.85
C SER A 63 -6.09 7.75 -0.76
N VAL A 64 -4.85 8.22 -0.97
CA VAL A 64 -3.76 8.12 0.00
C VAL A 64 -4.09 8.85 1.30
N PHE A 65 -4.63 10.07 1.23
CA PHE A 65 -5.02 10.82 2.41
C PHE A 65 -6.10 10.10 3.20
N VAL A 66 -7.11 9.61 2.49
CA VAL A 66 -8.23 8.93 3.12
C VAL A 66 -7.78 7.62 3.76
N ASN A 67 -6.91 6.86 3.09
CA ASN A 67 -6.30 5.65 3.65
C ASN A 67 -5.45 5.94 4.90
N ARG A 68 -4.68 7.03 4.93
CA ARG A 68 -3.93 7.45 6.13
C ARG A 68 -4.84 7.82 7.32
N ASN A 69 -6.07 8.26 7.03
CA ASN A 69 -7.04 8.70 8.04
C ASN A 69 -8.22 7.72 8.16
N ILE A 70 -8.02 6.47 7.75
CA ILE A 70 -9.12 5.50 7.61
C ILE A 70 -9.80 5.20 8.95
N GLU A 71 -9.06 5.19 10.06
CA GLU A 71 -9.62 4.97 11.40
C GLU A 71 -10.48 6.16 11.87
N ASN A 72 -10.02 7.40 11.63
CA ASN A 72 -10.82 8.60 11.92
C ASN A 72 -12.09 8.65 11.05
N LEU A 73 -11.96 8.29 9.77
CA LEU A 73 -13.09 8.18 8.86
C LEU A 73 -14.06 7.09 9.33
N LYS A 74 -13.56 5.93 9.75
CA LYS A 74 -14.35 4.82 10.27
C LYS A 74 -15.15 5.24 11.50
N GLU A 75 -14.54 5.94 12.46
CA GLU A 75 -15.25 6.43 13.64
C GLU A 75 -16.34 7.44 13.26
N ASN A 76 -16.05 8.36 12.34
CA ASN A 76 -17.06 9.29 11.82
C ASN A 76 -18.23 8.55 11.14
N LEU A 77 -17.94 7.51 10.36
CA LEU A 77 -18.96 6.69 9.70
C LEU A 77 -19.78 5.85 10.69
N ARG A 78 -19.19 5.40 11.80
CA ARG A 78 -19.92 4.78 12.92
C ARG A 78 -20.88 5.76 13.61
N VAL A 79 -20.45 6.99 13.88
CA VAL A 79 -21.34 7.98 14.49
C VAL A 79 -22.47 8.32 13.52
N LEU A 80 -22.17 8.48 12.22
CA LEU A 80 -23.18 8.70 11.19
C LEU A 80 -24.20 7.55 11.12
N SER A 81 -23.74 6.30 11.11
CA SER A 81 -24.64 5.15 11.04
C SER A 81 -25.56 5.07 12.27
N ARG A 82 -25.04 5.37 13.47
CA ARG A 82 -25.86 5.47 14.69
C ARG A 82 -26.92 6.57 14.60
N ASP A 83 -26.56 7.74 14.07
CA ASP A 83 -27.49 8.87 13.91
C ASP A 83 -28.59 8.56 12.88
N LEU A 84 -28.21 7.96 11.75
CA LEU A 84 -29.14 7.49 10.72
C LEU A 84 -30.10 6.42 11.27
N ASN A 85 -29.58 5.49 12.07
CA ASN A 85 -30.42 4.49 12.73
C ASN A 85 -31.39 5.13 13.71
N LYS A 86 -30.97 6.10 14.54
CA LYS A 86 -31.86 6.69 15.54
C LYS A 86 -33.01 7.52 14.96
N ASN A 87 -32.79 8.21 13.83
CA ASN A 87 -33.75 9.20 13.31
C ASN A 87 -34.03 9.05 11.80
N PRO A 88 -34.83 8.06 11.38
CA PRO A 88 -35.13 7.82 9.95
C PRO A 88 -35.70 9.03 9.21
N SER A 89 -36.59 9.78 9.86
CA SER A 89 -37.24 10.97 9.28
C SER A 89 -36.26 12.15 9.05
N SER A 90 -35.08 12.12 9.68
CA SER A 90 -34.08 13.20 9.63
C SER A 90 -32.86 12.85 8.77
N HIS A 91 -32.90 11.73 8.03
CA HIS A 91 -31.78 11.29 7.17
C HIS A 91 -31.19 12.40 6.30
N PRO A 92 -31.98 13.22 5.56
CA PRO A 92 -31.41 14.26 4.72
C PRO A 92 -30.60 15.30 5.50
N GLN A 93 -31.06 15.68 6.69
CA GLN A 93 -30.40 16.69 7.54
C GLN A 93 -29.11 16.12 8.15
N ILE A 94 -29.15 14.86 8.59
CA ILE A 94 -27.98 14.14 9.11
C ILE A 94 -26.91 14.01 8.02
N LEU A 95 -27.29 13.55 6.82
CA LEU A 95 -26.37 13.42 5.70
C LEU A 95 -25.77 14.77 5.28
N SER A 96 -26.56 15.85 5.27
CA SER A 96 -26.07 17.20 4.98
C SER A 96 -25.03 17.68 5.99
N LYS A 97 -25.28 17.47 7.30
CA LYS A 97 -24.33 17.79 8.37
C LYS A 97 -23.01 17.03 8.20
N TYR A 98 -23.09 15.73 7.91
CA TYR A 98 -21.90 14.90 7.70
C TYR A 98 -21.16 15.24 6.41
N ASN A 99 -21.86 15.57 5.34
CA ASN A 99 -21.23 16.04 4.10
C ASN A 99 -20.39 17.29 4.36
N ARG A 100 -20.91 18.26 5.13
CA ARG A 100 -20.14 19.45 5.53
C ARG A 100 -18.86 19.07 6.30
N SER A 101 -18.97 18.17 7.28
CA SER A 101 -17.81 17.69 8.06
C SER A 101 -16.76 16.99 7.18
N LEU A 102 -17.18 16.14 6.24
CA LEU A 102 -16.28 15.48 5.29
C LEU A 102 -15.63 16.48 4.33
N VAL A 103 -16.38 17.47 3.85
CA VAL A 103 -15.85 18.56 3.02
C VAL A 103 -14.80 19.37 3.81
N GLU A 104 -15.06 19.69 5.07
CA GLU A 104 -14.12 20.40 5.95
C GLU A 104 -12.84 19.58 6.19
N MET A 105 -12.97 18.28 6.43
CA MET A 105 -11.83 17.35 6.57
C MET A 105 -10.97 17.31 5.29
N VAL A 106 -11.61 17.17 4.12
CA VAL A 106 -10.91 17.16 2.82
C VAL A 106 -10.28 18.53 2.51
N ASN A 107 -10.94 19.63 2.86
CA ASN A 107 -10.39 20.98 2.65
C ASN A 107 -9.21 21.27 3.59
N SER A 108 -9.28 20.79 4.83
CA SER A 108 -8.16 20.85 5.78
C SER A 108 -6.96 20.09 5.19
N TYR A 109 -7.18 18.92 4.60
CA TYR A 109 -6.12 18.23 3.87
C TYR A 109 -5.58 19.02 2.70
N LYS A 110 -6.43 19.56 1.81
CA LYS A 110 -5.95 20.38 0.69
C LYS A 110 -5.13 21.57 1.17
N SER A 111 -5.51 22.20 2.28
CA SER A 111 -4.71 23.30 2.84
C SER A 111 -3.34 22.81 3.32
N VAL A 112 -3.29 21.63 3.96
CA VAL A 112 -2.03 20.97 4.35
C VAL A 112 -1.24 20.52 3.12
N GLN A 113 -1.89 20.04 2.07
CA GLN A 113 -1.27 19.60 0.82
C GLN A 113 -0.79 20.79 -0.01
N ILE A 114 -1.43 21.97 0.06
CA ILE A 114 -0.97 23.21 -0.58
C ILE A 114 0.24 23.78 0.18
N ILE A 115 0.27 23.63 1.50
CA ILE A 115 1.41 24.01 2.34
C ILE A 115 2.57 23.01 2.19
N ALA A 116 2.27 21.73 1.95
CA ALA A 116 3.25 20.64 1.76
C ALA A 116 3.57 20.33 0.29
N SER A 117 2.87 20.94 -0.68
CA SER A 117 3.25 20.89 -2.09
C SER A 117 4.22 22.04 -2.32
N PRO A 118 5.49 21.77 -2.64
CA PRO A 118 6.34 22.83 -3.14
C PRO A 118 5.71 23.36 -4.42
N LEU A 119 5.43 24.66 -4.42
CA LEU A 119 5.32 25.47 -5.62
C LEU A 119 6.64 25.36 -6.40
N SER A 120 6.77 24.36 -7.27
CA SER A 120 7.50 24.45 -8.55
C SER A 120 7.40 23.13 -9.34
N PRO A 121 7.21 23.17 -10.67
CA PRO A 121 7.33 22.01 -11.55
C PRO A 121 8.78 21.49 -11.72
N THR A 122 9.72 21.85 -10.85
CA THR A 122 11.16 21.67 -11.11
C THR A 122 11.92 20.84 -10.08
N GLU A 123 11.32 20.41 -8.97
CA GLU A 123 12.01 19.50 -8.03
C GLU A 123 11.57 18.05 -8.27
N GLN A 124 12.27 17.39 -9.17
CA GLN A 124 12.26 15.93 -9.30
C GLN A 124 12.52 15.28 -7.93
N ALA A 125 11.73 14.26 -7.56
CA ALA A 125 11.99 13.50 -6.35
C ALA A 125 13.19 12.59 -6.58
N ASN A 126 14.24 12.76 -5.79
CA ASN A 126 15.39 11.87 -5.83
C ASN A 126 15.09 10.58 -5.07
N ILE A 127 15.61 9.46 -5.56
CA ILE A 127 15.60 8.20 -4.82
C ILE A 127 16.68 8.29 -3.76
N ASP A 128 16.27 8.20 -2.51
CA ASP A 128 17.19 8.22 -1.38
C ASP A 128 17.88 6.86 -1.24
N CYS A 129 17.12 5.76 -1.36
CA CYS A 129 17.65 4.40 -1.36
C CYS A 129 16.71 3.37 -2.00
N VAL A 130 17.26 2.19 -2.27
CA VAL A 130 16.53 0.96 -2.62
C VAL A 130 16.73 -0.07 -1.52
N LEU A 131 15.63 -0.65 -1.02
CA LEU A 131 15.62 -1.73 -0.04
C LEU A 131 15.01 -2.99 -0.66
N LEU A 132 15.76 -4.09 -0.62
CA LEU A 132 15.25 -5.44 -0.85
C LEU A 132 14.89 -6.08 0.49
N SER A 133 13.67 -6.62 0.58
CA SER A 133 13.19 -7.43 1.70
C SER A 133 12.71 -8.78 1.19
N TYR A 134 12.70 -9.79 2.06
CA TYR A 134 12.15 -11.12 1.76
C TYR A 134 11.38 -11.67 2.96
N PHE A 135 10.48 -12.62 2.69
CA PHE A 135 9.71 -13.28 3.75
C PHE A 135 10.39 -14.58 4.19
N HIS A 136 10.90 -14.61 5.41
CA HIS A 136 11.47 -15.81 6.00
C HIS A 136 10.37 -16.64 6.69
N SER A 137 10.14 -17.86 6.21
CA SER A 137 9.06 -18.76 6.67
C SER A 137 8.86 -18.90 8.20
N LYS A 138 9.94 -18.87 8.99
CA LYS A 138 9.89 -18.95 10.47
C LYS A 138 9.89 -17.62 11.21
N ILE A 139 10.48 -16.57 10.64
CA ILE A 139 10.77 -15.31 11.34
C ILE A 139 9.77 -14.24 10.91
N GLY A 140 9.27 -14.32 9.67
CA GLY A 140 8.46 -13.31 9.03
C GLY A 140 9.28 -12.45 8.07
N PRO A 141 8.83 -11.22 7.77
CA PRO A 141 9.51 -10.32 6.84
C PRO A 141 10.86 -9.84 7.39
N ILE A 142 11.89 -9.85 6.54
CA ILE A 142 13.25 -9.44 6.90
C ILE A 142 13.76 -8.40 5.90
N PRO A 143 14.24 -7.23 6.38
CA PRO A 143 15.01 -6.32 5.54
C PRO A 143 16.36 -6.93 5.21
N PHE A 144 16.71 -6.99 3.92
CA PHE A 144 17.83 -7.80 3.46
C PHE A 144 19.03 -6.97 3.00
N ILE A 145 18.85 -6.17 1.94
CA ILE A 145 19.90 -5.34 1.35
C ILE A 145 19.33 -3.94 1.15
N CYS A 146 19.96 -2.92 1.74
CA CYS A 146 19.62 -1.52 1.54
C CYS A 146 20.80 -0.79 0.89
N TYR A 147 20.55 0.00 -0.15
CA TYR A 147 21.57 0.82 -0.78
C TYR A 147 21.02 2.13 -1.34
N PRO A 148 21.66 3.27 -1.04
CA PRO A 148 22.58 3.49 0.08
C PRO A 148 21.96 3.08 1.41
N ASP A 149 22.77 2.63 2.37
CA ASP A 149 22.28 2.14 3.67
C ASP A 149 22.03 3.30 4.63
N ILE A 150 20.99 4.10 4.32
CA ILE A 150 20.64 5.33 5.04
C ILE A 150 19.44 5.18 5.96
N LEU A 151 18.65 4.11 5.78
CA LEU A 151 17.47 3.86 6.60
C LEU A 151 17.86 3.27 7.96
N GLU A 152 17.21 3.74 9.01
CA GLU A 152 17.34 3.14 10.33
C GLU A 152 16.60 1.79 10.39
N ASP A 153 17.01 0.90 11.30
CA ASP A 153 16.40 -0.43 11.45
C ASP A 153 14.88 -0.39 11.68
N PRO A 154 14.31 0.53 12.49
CA PRO A 154 12.86 0.65 12.61
C PRO A 154 12.16 0.93 11.27
N GLN A 155 12.75 1.78 10.43
CA GLN A 155 12.20 2.14 9.11
C GLN A 155 12.29 0.95 8.15
N LYS A 156 13.45 0.27 8.11
CA LYS A 156 13.64 -0.95 7.31
C LYS A 156 12.63 -2.03 7.69
N ASN A 157 12.48 -2.31 8.99
CA ASN A 157 11.53 -3.28 9.50
C ASN A 157 10.09 -2.89 9.17
N GLN A 158 9.74 -1.60 9.26
CA GLN A 158 8.42 -1.11 8.90
C GLN A 158 8.11 -1.34 7.42
N ILE A 159 9.06 -1.09 6.53
CA ILE A 159 8.91 -1.37 5.09
C ILE A 159 8.77 -2.87 4.84
N SER A 160 9.59 -3.71 5.47
CA SER A 160 9.55 -5.16 5.23
C SER A 160 8.21 -5.77 5.66
N ARG A 161 7.53 -5.22 6.68
CA ARG A 161 6.18 -5.66 7.10
C ARG A 161 5.13 -5.57 6.01
N GLU A 162 5.36 -4.82 4.92
CA GLU A 162 4.44 -4.83 3.79
C GLU A 162 4.30 -6.24 3.15
N LEU A 163 5.27 -7.13 3.34
CA LEU A 163 5.20 -8.54 2.92
C LEU A 163 4.22 -9.39 3.74
N GLU A 164 3.70 -8.91 4.87
CA GLU A 164 2.69 -9.62 5.66
C GLU A 164 1.27 -9.44 5.11
N PHE A 165 1.06 -8.45 4.25
CA PHE A 165 -0.23 -8.22 3.62
C PHE A 165 -0.40 -9.12 2.40
N ASP A 166 -1.66 -9.46 2.09
CA ASP A 166 -2.02 -10.19 0.87
C ASP A 166 -1.89 -9.22 -0.33
N VAL A 167 -0.70 -9.18 -0.91
CA VAL A 167 -0.36 -8.29 -2.02
C VAL A 167 -0.17 -9.11 -3.30
N SER A 168 -0.89 -8.74 -4.36
CA SER A 168 -0.66 -9.30 -5.69
C SER A 168 0.64 -8.76 -6.30
N THR A 169 1.33 -9.57 -7.11
CA THR A 169 2.52 -9.17 -7.88
C THR A 169 2.30 -7.84 -8.60
N GLY A 170 3.22 -6.90 -8.41
CA GLY A 170 3.11 -5.57 -9.02
C GLY A 170 3.61 -4.42 -8.15
N PHE A 171 3.39 -3.21 -8.67
CA PHE A 171 3.81 -1.96 -8.02
C PHE A 171 2.70 -1.34 -7.19
N PHE A 172 3.06 -0.80 -6.03
CA PHE A 172 2.15 -0.04 -5.18
C PHE A 172 2.92 1.00 -4.37
N THR A 173 2.25 2.08 -3.95
CA THR A 173 2.88 3.13 -3.14
C THR A 173 2.43 3.05 -1.69
N ARG A 174 3.36 3.33 -0.79
CA ARG A 174 3.08 3.55 0.63
C ARG A 174 3.69 4.86 1.08
N SER A 175 3.16 5.32 2.18
CA SER A 175 3.40 6.63 2.72
C SER A 175 3.59 6.48 4.21
N TYR A 176 4.80 6.74 4.67
CA TYR A 176 5.20 6.69 6.05
C TYR A 176 5.25 8.13 6.62
N PRO A 177 5.36 8.29 7.95
CA PRO A 177 5.48 9.63 8.54
C PRO A 177 6.65 10.43 7.97
N ASP A 178 7.79 9.78 7.75
CA ASP A 178 9.05 10.45 7.42
C ASP A 178 9.47 10.31 5.94
N PHE A 179 8.87 9.36 5.20
CA PHE A 179 9.25 9.07 3.83
C PHE A 179 8.11 8.45 3.02
N ILE A 180 8.28 8.38 1.71
CA ILE A 180 7.37 7.74 0.77
C ILE A 180 8.11 6.59 0.10
N SER A 181 7.41 5.48 -0.14
CA SER A 181 7.99 4.32 -0.82
C SER A 181 7.15 3.89 -2.01
N LEU A 182 7.82 3.59 -3.12
CA LEU A 182 7.27 2.81 -4.22
C LEU A 182 7.76 1.38 -4.07
N HIS A 183 6.84 0.46 -3.88
CA HIS A 183 7.13 -0.96 -3.70
C HIS A 183 6.89 -1.73 -4.99
N HIS A 184 7.62 -2.83 -5.14
CA HIS A 184 7.35 -3.88 -6.10
C HIS A 184 7.42 -5.24 -5.42
N TYR A 185 6.26 -5.91 -5.32
CA TYR A 185 6.18 -7.29 -4.84
C TYR A 185 6.41 -8.26 -6.01
N PHE A 186 7.27 -9.24 -5.80
CA PHE A 186 7.60 -10.28 -6.78
C PHE A 186 8.04 -11.57 -6.09
N GLU A 187 8.09 -12.65 -6.86
CA GLU A 187 8.46 -13.98 -6.37
C GLU A 187 9.70 -14.50 -7.11
N LEU A 188 10.59 -15.15 -6.37
CA LEU A 188 11.76 -15.82 -6.93
C LEU A 188 11.63 -17.34 -6.78
N PRO A 189 11.85 -18.15 -7.84
CA PRO A 189 11.88 -19.60 -7.71
C PRO A 189 12.93 -20.05 -6.69
N SER A 190 12.56 -20.99 -5.81
CA SER A 190 13.43 -21.50 -4.75
C SER A 190 13.11 -22.94 -4.42
N ASP A 191 14.10 -23.82 -4.55
CA ASP A 191 13.91 -25.22 -4.21
C ASP A 191 13.75 -25.49 -2.71
N PHE A 192 14.15 -24.52 -1.89
CA PHE A 192 14.24 -24.62 -0.44
C PHE A 192 13.02 -24.01 0.26
N ALA A 193 12.28 -23.13 -0.43
CA ALA A 193 11.05 -22.55 0.10
C ALA A 193 9.88 -23.56 0.11
N ARG A 194 9.04 -23.51 1.15
CA ARG A 194 7.88 -24.41 1.33
C ARG A 194 6.87 -24.35 0.17
N GLY A 195 6.79 -23.22 -0.54
CA GLY A 195 5.94 -23.01 -1.72
C GLY A 195 6.70 -23.02 -3.05
N LYS A 196 7.97 -23.44 -3.06
CA LYS A 196 8.89 -23.33 -4.20
C LYS A 196 9.18 -21.91 -4.70
N VAL A 197 8.78 -20.90 -3.92
CA VAL A 197 9.00 -19.48 -4.21
C VAL A 197 9.40 -18.72 -2.95
N GLU A 198 10.30 -17.75 -3.09
CA GLU A 198 10.62 -16.73 -2.08
C GLU A 198 9.82 -15.46 -2.38
N MET A 199 9.08 -14.98 -1.39
CA MET A 199 8.34 -13.73 -1.48
C MET A 199 9.30 -12.56 -1.25
N CYS A 200 9.39 -11.65 -2.22
CA CYS A 200 10.35 -10.56 -2.22
C CYS A 200 9.66 -9.21 -2.42
N LEU A 201 10.27 -8.16 -1.85
CA LEU A 201 9.79 -6.78 -1.97
C LEU A 201 10.96 -5.86 -2.25
N ILE A 202 10.94 -5.17 -3.40
CA ILE A 202 11.83 -4.04 -3.66
C ILE A 202 11.09 -2.77 -3.28
N SER A 203 11.75 -1.88 -2.54
CA SER A 203 11.19 -0.61 -2.10
C SER A 203 12.13 0.52 -2.48
N PHE A 204 11.66 1.42 -3.34
CA PHE A 204 12.33 2.68 -3.68
C PHE A 204 11.83 3.75 -2.72
N VAL A 205 12.73 4.41 -1.99
CA VAL A 205 12.39 5.38 -0.94
C VAL A 205 12.69 6.80 -1.39
N PHE A 206 11.80 7.73 -1.04
CA PHE A 206 11.85 9.14 -1.41
C PHE A 206 11.45 10.04 -0.24
N GLN A 207 12.06 11.22 -0.13
CA GLN A 207 11.57 12.30 0.75
C GLN A 207 10.27 12.95 0.23
N LYS A 208 10.09 12.97 -1.09
CA LYS A 208 8.96 13.64 -1.77
C LYS A 208 8.26 12.66 -2.70
N PHE A 209 7.00 12.91 -3.01
CA PHE A 209 6.26 12.07 -3.95
C PHE A 209 6.89 12.15 -5.34
N PRO A 210 7.29 11.02 -5.95
CA PRO A 210 7.77 11.03 -7.33
C PRO A 210 6.65 11.43 -8.29
N THR A 211 7.02 12.09 -9.38
CA THR A 211 6.06 12.44 -10.45
C THR A 211 5.59 11.18 -11.17
N LYS A 212 4.50 11.29 -11.94
CA LYS A 212 3.98 10.17 -12.73
C LYS A 212 5.05 9.62 -13.70
N ASP A 213 5.78 10.51 -14.36
CA ASP A 213 6.82 10.13 -15.32
C ASP A 213 7.98 9.41 -14.62
N GLN A 214 8.41 9.91 -13.45
CA GLN A 214 9.42 9.22 -12.63
C GLN A 214 8.95 7.81 -12.22
N ILE A 215 7.70 7.66 -11.76
CA ILE A 215 7.15 6.35 -11.41
C ILE A 215 7.17 5.41 -12.62
N THR A 216 6.76 5.88 -13.80
CA THR A 216 6.80 5.09 -15.05
C THR A 216 8.22 4.64 -15.38
N ASP A 217 9.20 5.53 -15.28
CA ASP A 217 10.60 5.21 -15.55
C ASP A 217 11.18 4.21 -14.55
N ILE A 218 10.93 4.41 -13.24
CA ILE A 218 11.35 3.49 -12.18
C ILE A 218 10.76 2.10 -12.42
N THR A 219 9.47 2.04 -12.73
CA THR A 219 8.73 0.79 -13.00
C THR A 219 9.34 0.05 -14.19
N PHE A 220 9.62 0.77 -15.28
CA PHE A 220 10.24 0.22 -16.48
C PHE A 220 11.65 -0.34 -16.18
N GLN A 221 12.52 0.46 -15.56
CA GLN A 221 13.89 0.03 -15.23
C GLN A 221 13.90 -1.15 -14.26
N CYS A 222 13.07 -1.11 -13.22
CA CYS A 222 12.95 -2.20 -12.25
C CYS A 222 12.52 -3.51 -12.94
N THR A 223 11.52 -3.45 -13.83
CA THR A 223 11.07 -4.63 -14.60
C THR A 223 12.19 -5.21 -15.46
N GLN A 224 12.97 -4.36 -16.14
CA GLN A 224 14.12 -4.83 -16.94
C GLN A 224 15.19 -5.52 -16.09
N TYR A 225 15.48 -4.99 -14.91
CA TYR A 225 16.45 -5.57 -13.98
C TYR A 225 15.93 -6.87 -13.35
N LEU A 226 14.64 -6.94 -13.04
CA LEU A 226 14.00 -8.13 -12.50
C LEU A 226 14.02 -9.29 -13.48
N ASN A 227 13.80 -9.03 -14.77
CA ASN A 227 13.93 -10.07 -15.80
C ASN A 227 15.35 -10.67 -15.80
N LYS A 228 16.39 -9.84 -15.70
CA LYS A 228 17.78 -10.31 -15.58
C LYS A 228 18.05 -11.07 -14.27
N LEU A 229 17.38 -10.67 -13.19
CA LEU A 229 17.49 -11.34 -11.89
C LEU A 229 16.90 -12.76 -11.97
N LEU A 230 15.74 -12.90 -12.61
CA LEU A 230 15.04 -14.17 -12.79
C LEU A 230 15.80 -15.15 -13.70
N GLU A 231 16.64 -14.65 -14.60
CA GLU A 231 17.53 -15.46 -15.44
C GLU A 231 18.72 -16.06 -14.66
N LYS A 232 19.07 -15.53 -13.48
CA LYS A 232 20.19 -16.04 -12.67
C LYS A 232 19.76 -17.30 -11.92
N PRO A 233 20.33 -18.49 -12.24
CA PRO A 233 19.96 -19.72 -11.57
C PRO A 233 20.28 -19.67 -10.07
N GLN A 234 19.40 -20.23 -9.25
CA GLN A 234 19.58 -20.39 -7.81
C GLN A 234 19.79 -19.08 -7.04
N ILE A 235 19.36 -17.95 -7.59
CA ILE A 235 19.51 -16.63 -6.94
C ILE A 235 18.89 -16.57 -5.54
N SER A 236 17.83 -17.34 -5.29
CA SER A 236 17.19 -17.47 -3.97
C SER A 236 18.12 -17.99 -2.87
N LEU A 237 19.22 -18.67 -3.20
CA LEU A 237 20.24 -19.08 -2.22
C LEU A 237 20.86 -17.90 -1.47
N ALA A 238 20.83 -16.69 -2.04
CA ALA A 238 21.32 -15.48 -1.37
C ALA A 238 20.68 -15.28 0.01
N PHE A 239 19.39 -15.61 0.17
CA PHE A 239 18.65 -15.41 1.42
C PHE A 239 19.04 -16.36 2.55
N TYR A 240 19.77 -17.43 2.23
CA TYR A 240 20.20 -18.44 3.19
C TYR A 240 21.50 -18.06 3.91
N ARG A 241 22.09 -16.90 3.59
CA ARG A 241 23.23 -16.34 4.33
C ARG A 241 22.87 -15.93 5.76
N LYS A 242 21.62 -15.53 6.00
CA LYS A 242 21.12 -15.07 7.32
C LYS A 242 19.91 -15.91 7.74
N GLY A 243 19.97 -16.53 8.91
CA GLY A 243 18.80 -17.11 9.59
C GLY A 243 18.51 -18.60 9.35
N TYR A 244 19.08 -19.21 8.31
CA TYR A 244 18.97 -20.65 8.07
C TYR A 244 20.24 -21.38 8.55
N GLN A 245 20.08 -22.59 9.11
CA GLN A 245 21.21 -23.48 9.37
C GLN A 245 21.86 -23.80 8.02
N LEU A 246 23.07 -23.29 7.81
CA LEU A 246 23.79 -23.41 6.54
C LEU A 246 24.00 -24.88 6.19
N LEU A 247 23.74 -25.26 4.94
CA LEU A 247 24.29 -26.49 4.38
C LEU A 247 25.80 -26.25 4.20
N PRO A 248 26.68 -26.98 4.91
CA PRO A 248 28.13 -26.69 4.92
C PRO A 248 28.74 -26.64 3.52
N ASP A 249 28.17 -27.44 2.62
CA ASP A 249 28.68 -27.73 1.28
C ASP A 249 28.33 -26.64 0.25
N GLN A 250 27.46 -25.67 0.60
CA GLN A 250 26.95 -24.64 -0.32
C GLN A 250 27.38 -23.21 0.05
N ASN A 251 28.26 -23.04 1.04
CA ASN A 251 28.64 -21.72 1.55
C ASN A 251 29.25 -20.78 0.48
N GLU A 252 30.06 -21.32 -0.44
CA GLU A 252 30.64 -20.53 -1.52
C GLU A 252 29.57 -20.00 -2.47
N LEU A 253 28.62 -20.85 -2.86
CA LEU A 253 27.53 -20.48 -3.76
C LEU A 253 26.56 -19.49 -3.10
N ILE A 254 26.23 -19.69 -1.82
CA ILE A 254 25.42 -18.74 -1.04
C ILE A 254 26.11 -17.36 -1.02
N THR A 255 27.42 -17.34 -0.84
CA THR A 255 28.22 -16.10 -0.82
C THR A 255 28.25 -15.45 -2.21
N GLU A 256 28.43 -16.23 -3.28
CA GLU A 256 28.35 -15.74 -4.67
C GLU A 256 26.99 -15.10 -4.95
N MET A 257 25.88 -15.79 -4.63
CA MET A 257 24.53 -15.28 -4.88
C MET A 257 24.23 -14.03 -4.06
N PHE A 258 24.67 -13.99 -2.80
CA PHE A 258 24.54 -12.80 -1.96
C PHE A 258 25.29 -11.60 -2.56
N ASN A 259 26.53 -11.82 -3.00
CA ASN A 259 27.36 -10.75 -3.59
C ASN A 259 26.75 -10.25 -4.90
N PHE A 260 26.27 -11.17 -5.74
CA PHE A 260 25.54 -10.84 -6.96
C PHE A 260 24.29 -10.00 -6.66
N LEU A 261 23.46 -10.41 -5.70
CA LEU A 261 22.24 -9.70 -5.35
C LEU A 261 22.52 -8.31 -4.75
N THR A 262 23.60 -8.19 -3.98
CA THR A 262 24.08 -6.90 -3.45
C THR A 262 24.50 -5.97 -4.58
N GLN A 263 25.26 -6.46 -5.56
CA GLN A 263 25.65 -5.68 -6.72
C GLN A 263 24.44 -5.31 -7.57
N TRP A 264 23.49 -6.25 -7.76
CA TRP A 264 22.27 -6.01 -8.51
C TRP A 264 21.42 -4.87 -7.92
N ILE A 265 21.28 -4.81 -6.59
CA ILE A 265 20.58 -3.70 -5.92
C ILE A 265 21.30 -2.36 -6.13
N ARG A 266 22.64 -2.35 -6.07
CA ARG A 266 23.44 -1.15 -6.35
C ARG A 266 23.25 -0.66 -7.78
N ASP A 267 23.35 -1.57 -8.74
CA ASP A 267 23.20 -1.24 -10.16
C ASP A 267 21.78 -0.74 -10.45
N LEU A 268 20.76 -1.32 -9.82
CA LEU A 268 19.37 -0.85 -9.91
C LEU A 268 19.24 0.57 -9.35
N TYR A 269 19.74 0.83 -8.14
CA TYR A 269 19.73 2.18 -7.55
C TYR A 269 20.41 3.19 -8.47
N GLU A 270 21.63 2.91 -8.93
CA GLU A 270 22.38 3.83 -9.78
C GLU A 270 21.70 4.08 -11.12
N LYS A 271 21.08 3.03 -11.70
CA LYS A 271 20.38 3.15 -12.97
C LYS A 271 19.17 4.06 -12.83
N VAL A 272 18.36 3.83 -11.80
CA VAL A 272 17.11 4.56 -11.60
C VAL A 272 17.38 6.00 -11.12
N SER A 273 18.41 6.20 -10.28
CA SER A 273 18.83 7.53 -9.81
C SER A 273 19.37 8.45 -10.92
N LYS A 274 19.83 7.89 -12.05
CA LYS A 274 20.28 8.69 -13.21
C LYS A 274 19.12 9.16 -14.11
N THR A 275 17.97 8.51 -14.00
CA THR A 275 16.74 8.82 -14.75
C THR A 275 15.78 9.73 -13.97
N THR A 276 15.94 9.81 -12.66
CA THR A 276 15.13 10.64 -11.77
C THR A 276 15.73 12.02 -11.63
#